data_AF-A0A970Y3Y6-F1
#
_entry.id   AF-A0A970Y3Y6-F1
#
_cell.length_a   1.000
_cell.length_b   1.000
_cell.length_c   1.000
_cell.angle_alpha   90.00
_cell.angle_beta   90.00
_cell.angle_gamma   90.00
#
_symmetry.space_group_name_H-M   'P 1'
#
loop_
_entity.id
_entity.type
_entity.pdbx_description
1 polymer ?
#
loop_
_entity_poly.entity_id
_entity_poly.type
_entity_poly.pdbx_seq_one_letter_code
_entity_poly.pdbx_strand_id
1 'polypeptide(L)'
;AANERLISDCGFELVDEFVLPDSSWWDSYYLPLEARLARYRDRFAGDPEKLGLLEPIQTEIDIRREYAEYYGYVFFLLRRPA
;
A
#
# COMPACT_ATOMS: atom_id res chain seq x y z
N ALA A 1 12.53 -11.88 -10.73
CA ALA A 1 14.00 -11.98 -10.60
C ALA A 1 14.49 -12.33 -9.18
N ALA A 2 14.31 -11.48 -8.16
CA ALA A 2 14.66 -11.85 -6.76
C ALA A 2 13.51 -12.59 -6.04
N ASN A 3 12.27 -12.13 -6.24
CA ASN A 3 11.08 -12.74 -5.64
C ASN A 3 10.83 -14.16 -6.16
N GLU A 4 10.92 -14.40 -7.47
CA GLU A 4 10.85 -15.75 -8.06
C GLU A 4 11.86 -16.72 -7.45
N ARG A 5 13.10 -16.26 -7.21
CA ARG A 5 14.12 -17.09 -6.58
C ARG A 5 13.74 -17.42 -5.15
N LEU A 6 13.30 -16.42 -4.37
CA LEU A 6 12.83 -16.64 -3.00
C LEU A 6 11.65 -17.62 -2.96
N ILE A 7 10.70 -17.49 -3.89
CA ILE A 7 9.55 -18.40 -4.04
C ILE A 7 10.03 -19.84 -4.24
N SER A 8 10.97 -20.05 -5.17
CA SER A 8 11.56 -21.36 -5.44
C SER A 8 12.36 -21.89 -4.25
N ASP A 9 13.17 -21.06 -3.60
CA ASP A 9 13.98 -21.43 -2.43
C ASP A 9 13.09 -21.82 -1.23
N CYS A 10 11.89 -21.24 -1.14
CA CYS A 10 10.85 -21.64 -0.20
C CYS A 10 10.08 -22.92 -0.60
N GLY A 11 10.41 -23.55 -1.73
CA GLY A 11 9.78 -24.78 -2.20
C GLY A 11 8.40 -24.59 -2.84
N PHE A 12 8.08 -23.38 -3.29
CA PHE A 12 6.83 -23.09 -4.01
C PHE A 12 7.07 -22.97 -5.51
N GLU A 13 6.02 -23.25 -6.28
CA GLU A 13 5.95 -22.98 -7.71
C GLU A 13 5.20 -21.67 -7.94
N LEU A 14 5.77 -20.77 -8.75
CA LEU A 14 5.07 -19.56 -9.20
C LEU A 14 4.05 -19.95 -10.29
N VAL A 15 2.77 -19.67 -10.02
CA VAL A 15 1.65 -19.92 -10.96
C VAL A 15 1.38 -18.69 -11.80
N ASP A 16 1.36 -17.51 -11.19
CA ASP A 16 1.08 -16.24 -11.85
C ASP A 16 1.63 -15.06 -11.05
N GLU A 17 1.90 -13.95 -11.73
CA GLU A 17 2.23 -12.66 -11.11
C GLU A 17 1.63 -11.48 -11.87
N PHE A 18 1.12 -10.49 -11.14
CA PHE A 18 0.59 -9.28 -11.77
C PHE A 18 0.71 -8.05 -10.87
N VAL A 19 0.98 -6.92 -11.51
CA VAL A 19 0.98 -5.60 -10.85
C VAL A 19 -0.47 -5.22 -10.55
N LEU A 20 -0.75 -4.80 -9.32
CA LEU A 20 -2.07 -4.29 -8.98
C LEU A 20 -2.33 -2.96 -9.72
N PRO A 21 -3.53 -2.77 -10.28
CA PRO A 21 -3.88 -1.53 -10.95
C PRO A 21 -3.84 -0.35 -9.96
N ASP A 22 -3.66 0.86 -10.50
CA ASP A 22 -3.63 2.09 -9.71
C ASP A 22 -4.90 2.26 -8.85
N SER A 23 -6.06 1.83 -9.37
CA SER A 23 -7.34 1.86 -8.66
C SER A 23 -7.34 1.07 -7.34
N SER A 24 -6.52 0.01 -7.21
CA SER A 24 -6.41 -0.75 -5.96
C SER A 24 -5.84 0.07 -4.80
N TRP A 25 -5.08 1.12 -5.10
CA TRP A 25 -4.55 2.05 -4.10
C TRP A 25 -5.52 3.17 -3.78
N TRP A 26 -6.33 3.62 -4.74
CA TRP A 26 -7.19 4.80 -4.55
C TRP A 26 -8.58 4.45 -4.05
N ASP A 27 -9.31 3.59 -4.77
CA ASP A 27 -10.75 3.41 -4.59
C ASP A 27 -11.07 2.81 -3.21
N SER A 28 -10.31 1.79 -2.82
CA SER A 28 -10.54 1.04 -1.58
C SER A 28 -9.64 1.44 -0.41
N TYR A 29 -8.56 2.20 -0.66
CA TYR A 29 -7.54 2.47 0.36
C TYR A 29 -7.34 3.96 0.64
N TYR A 30 -6.69 4.72 -0.26
CA TYR A 30 -6.32 6.10 0.04
C TYR A 30 -7.47 7.10 0.01
N LEU A 31 -8.45 6.99 -0.90
CA LEU A 31 -9.59 7.93 -0.91
C LEU A 31 -10.43 7.83 0.38
N PRO A 32 -10.81 6.62 0.86
CA PRO A 32 -11.47 6.50 2.17
C PRO A 32 -10.60 6.96 3.34
N LEU A 33 -9.27 6.72 3.27
CA LEU A 33 -8.34 7.10 4.32
C LEU A 33 -8.19 8.62 4.42
N GLU A 34 -8.03 9.32 3.30
CA GLU A 34 -7.96 10.80 3.26
C GLU A 34 -9.21 11.45 3.84
N ALA A 35 -10.39 10.95 3.49
CA ALA A 35 -11.64 11.42 4.06
C ALA A 35 -11.67 11.24 5.60
N ARG A 36 -11.08 10.15 6.10
CA ARG A 36 -10.93 9.94 7.55
C ARG A 36 -9.89 10.87 8.18
N LEU A 37 -8.76 11.12 7.51
CA LEU A 37 -7.74 12.05 7.99
C LEU A 37 -8.32 13.45 8.16
N ALA A 38 -9.08 13.96 7.17
CA ALA A 38 -9.76 15.24 7.26
C ALA A 38 -10.66 15.33 8.50
N ARG A 39 -11.51 14.31 8.72
CA ARG A 39 -12.38 14.24 9.91
C ARG A 39 -11.61 14.20 11.23
N TYR A 40 -10.45 13.55 11.27
CA TYR A 40 -9.62 13.50 12.46
C TYR A 40 -8.86 14.80 12.72
N ARG A 41 -8.46 15.53 11.67
CA ARG A 41 -7.87 16.87 11.80
C ARG A 41 -8.84 17.82 12.50
N ASP A 42 -10.11 17.81 12.09
CA ASP A 42 -11.16 18.61 12.74
C ASP A 42 -11.37 18.18 14.20
N ARG A 43 -11.47 16.86 14.44
CA ARG A 43 -11.70 16.31 15.78
C ARG A 43 -10.57 16.60 16.75
N PHE A 44 -9.33 16.69 16.27
CA PHE A 44 -8.12 16.82 17.08
C PHE A 44 -7.41 18.15 16.89
N ALA A 45 -8.10 19.20 16.40
CA ALA A 45 -7.50 20.49 16.06
C ALA A 45 -6.68 21.16 17.18
N GLY A 46 -6.92 20.81 18.45
CA GLY A 46 -6.16 21.30 19.61
C GLY A 46 -5.21 20.29 20.25
N ASP A 47 -4.97 19.14 19.62
CA ASP A 47 -4.14 18.05 20.15
C ASP A 47 -2.97 17.77 19.18
N PRO A 48 -1.82 18.45 19.37
CA PRO A 48 -0.67 18.34 18.48
C PRO A 48 -0.11 16.92 18.38
N GLU A 49 -0.22 16.13 19.45
CA GLU A 49 0.24 14.74 19.47
C GLU A 49 -0.59 13.91 18.51
N LYS A 50 -1.92 14.00 18.60
CA LYS A 50 -2.82 13.28 17.69
C LYS A 50 -2.72 13.76 16.24
N LEU A 51 -2.53 15.06 16.02
CA LEU A 51 -2.29 15.61 14.68
C LEU A 51 -0.97 15.09 14.10
N GLY A 52 0.08 15.00 14.92
CA GLY A 52 1.38 14.45 14.54
C GLY A 52 1.30 12.99 14.08
N LEU A 53 0.33 12.20 14.55
CA LEU A 53 0.10 10.83 14.07
C LEU A 53 -0.55 10.77 12.67
N LEU A 54 -1.19 11.85 12.21
CA LEU A 54 -1.84 11.90 10.90
C LEU A 54 -0.86 12.27 9.78
N GLU A 55 0.19 13.05 10.09
CA GLU A 55 1.15 13.54 9.09
C GLU A 55 1.91 12.45 8.34
N PRO A 56 2.39 11.37 9.00
CA PRO A 56 3.06 10.29 8.27
C PRO A 56 2.14 9.61 7.26
N ILE A 57 0.84 9.49 7.58
CA ILE A 57 -0.15 8.87 6.69
C ILE A 57 -0.40 9.78 5.49
N GLN A 58 -0.55 11.09 5.70
CA GLN A 58 -0.69 12.04 4.60
C GLN A 58 0.55 12.06 3.71
N THR A 59 1.74 12.03 4.32
CA THR A 59 3.02 11.94 3.61
C THR A 59 3.08 10.71 2.71
N GLU A 60 2.63 9.55 3.20
CA GLU A 60 2.57 8.31 2.39
C GLU A 60 1.63 8.46 1.18
N ILE A 61 0.45 9.07 1.38
CA ILE A 61 -0.51 9.33 0.30
C ILE A 61 0.10 10.26 -0.76
N ASP A 62 0.79 11.31 -0.32
CA ASP A 62 1.41 12.30 -1.21
C ASP A 62 2.57 11.67 -2.01
N ILE A 63 3.39 10.83 -1.35
CA ILE A 63 4.41 10.02 -2.03
C ILE A 63 3.75 9.10 -3.08
N ARG A 64 2.61 8.48 -2.77
CA ARG A 64 1.90 7.63 -3.75
C ARG A 64 1.43 8.43 -4.96
N ARG A 65 0.98 9.67 -4.78
CA ARG A 65 0.58 10.55 -5.90
C ARG A 65 1.75 10.89 -6.80
N GLU A 66 2.87 11.27 -6.19
CA GLU A 66 4.02 11.81 -6.92
C GLU A 66 4.88 10.71 -7.56
N TYR A 67 5.02 9.56 -6.89
CA TYR A 67 5.97 8.52 -7.27
C TYR A 67 5.31 7.20 -7.67
N ALA A 68 4.04 7.23 -8.08
CA ALA A 68 3.24 6.08 -8.52
C ALA A 68 3.92 5.19 -9.57
N GLU A 69 4.74 5.78 -10.44
CA GLU A 69 5.39 5.07 -11.55
C GLU A 69 6.63 4.28 -11.10
N TYR A 70 7.17 4.57 -9.92
CA TYR A 70 8.42 3.99 -9.44
C TYR A 70 8.24 2.81 -8.50
N TYR A 71 7.04 2.65 -7.92
CA TYR A 71 6.75 1.56 -7.00
C TYR A 71 5.26 1.18 -7.03
N GLY A 72 4.98 -0.04 -6.61
CA GLY A 72 3.62 -0.55 -6.52
C GLY A 72 3.57 -1.91 -5.84
N TYR A 73 2.40 -2.52 -5.87
CA TYR A 73 2.19 -3.86 -5.34
C TYR A 73 2.11 -4.86 -6.48
N VAL A 74 2.75 -6.01 -6.26
CA VAL A 74 2.68 -7.17 -7.15
C VAL A 74 2.04 -8.30 -6.37
N PHE A 75 1.04 -8.92 -6.96
CA PHE A 75 0.43 -10.13 -6.42
C PHE A 75 1.16 -11.35 -7.00
N PHE A 76 1.53 -12.29 -6.14
CA PHE A 76 2.15 -13.56 -6.54
C PHE A 76 1.20 -14.71 -6.19
N LEU A 77 0.81 -15.49 -7.19
CA LEU A 77 0.01 -16.70 -7.01
C LEU A 77 0.96 -17.90 -6.95
N LEU A 78 1.00 -18.58 -5.81
CA LEU A 78 1.95 -19.66 -5.55
C LEU A 78 1.23 -20.99 -5.33
N ARG A 79 1.85 -22.08 -5.78
CA ARG A 79 1.42 -23.45 -5.53
C ARG A 79 2.44 -24.17 -4.67
N ARG A 80 1.98 -24.90 -3.66
CA ARG A 80 2.80 -25.86 -2.94
C ARG A 80 2.81 -27.19 -3.72
N PRO A 81 3.98 -27.70 -4.15
CA PRO A 81 4.09 -29.02 -4.76
C PRO A 81 3.58 -30.12 -3.82
N ALA A 82 3.16 -31.25 -4.39
CA ALA A 82 2.71 -32.42 -3.63
C ALA A 82 3.88 -33.16 -2.96
#